data_AF-A0A832WUS0-F1
#
_entry.id   AF-A0A832WUS0-F1
#
_cell.length_a   1.000
_cell.length_b   1.000
_cell.length_c   1.000
_cell.angle_alpha   90.00
_cell.angle_beta   90.00
_cell.angle_gamma   90.00
#
_symmetry.space_group_name_H-M   'P 1'
#
loop_
_entity.id
_entity.type
_entity.pdbx_description
1 polymer ?
#
loop_
_entity_poly.entity_id
_entity_poly.type
_entity_poly.pdbx_seq_one_letter_code
_entity_poly.pdbx_strand_id
1 'polypeptide(L)' 'MQAASTIYIREDLKNKLQELKHHPKESYNDVIERLVSLSIDSEPLNDDAIRGLEEAISDIKHRRLHPEEEIMAEFGIQ' A
#
# COMPACT_ATOMS: atom_id res chain seq x y z
N MET A 1 17.54 20.28 10.18
CA MET A 1 16.48 20.45 9.16
C MET A 1 16.97 19.78 7.89
N GLN A 2 16.15 18.95 7.25
CA GLN A 2 16.48 18.42 5.91
C GLN A 2 16.56 19.58 4.92
N ALA A 3 17.39 19.44 3.87
CA ALA A 3 17.46 20.41 2.80
C ALA A 3 16.11 20.48 2.07
N ALA A 4 15.61 21.69 1.84
CA ALA A 4 14.33 21.92 1.17
C ALA A 4 14.54 22.78 -0.08
N SER A 5 13.74 22.51 -1.11
CA SER A 5 13.65 23.31 -2.33
C SER A 5 12.24 23.86 -2.48
N THR A 6 12.11 24.97 -3.19
CA THR A 6 10.80 25.59 -3.46
C THR A 6 10.22 25.00 -4.73
N ILE A 7 8.97 24.57 -4.67
CA ILE A 7 8.17 24.18 -5.83
C ILE A 7 7.02 25.16 -6.04
N TYR A 8 6.66 25.40 -7.30
CA TYR A 8 5.48 26.18 -7.64
C TYR A 8 4.24 25.30 -7.60
N ILE A 9 3.24 25.70 -6.83
CA ILE A 9 1.94 25.04 -6.73
C ILE A 9 0.86 26.08 -6.99
N ARG A 10 -0.09 25.75 -7.88
CA ARG A 10 -1.25 26.61 -8.12
C ARG A 10 -2.14 26.69 -6.88
N GLU A 11 -2.83 27.82 -6.71
CA GLU A 11 -3.66 28.07 -5.53
C GLU A 11 -4.80 27.06 -5.37
N ASP A 12 -5.44 26.65 -6.48
CA ASP A 12 -6.50 25.63 -6.47
C ASP A 12 -5.99 24.28 -5.94
N LEU A 13 -4.77 23.88 -6.30
CA LEU A 13 -4.16 22.65 -5.83
C LEU A 13 -3.74 22.75 -4.37
N LYS A 14 -3.23 23.90 -3.92
CA LYS A 14 -2.92 24.15 -2.52
C LYS A 14 -4.17 24.06 -1.63
N ASN A 15 -5.31 24.54 -2.11
CA ASN A 15 -6.59 24.43 -1.40
C ASN A 15 -7.03 22.96 -1.27
N LYS A 16 -6.88 22.16 -2.32
CA LYS A 16 -7.12 20.70 -2.23
C LYS A 16 -6.18 20.03 -1.23
N LEU A 17 -4.90 20.39 -1.21
CA LEU A 17 -3.96 19.88 -0.20
C LEU A 17 -4.35 20.27 1.23
N GLN A 18 -4.98 21.44 1.41
CA GLN A 18 -5.48 21.88 2.71
C GLN A 18 -6.67 21.05 3.18
N GLU A 19 -7.58 20.65 2.28
CA GLU A 19 -8.71 19.76 2.58
C GLU A 19 -8.27 18.33 2.95
N LEU A 20 -7.12 17.90 2.44
CA LEU A 20 -6.53 16.57 2.70
C LEU A 20 -5.78 16.47 4.04
N LYS A 21 -5.76 17.54 4.84
CA LYS A 21 -5.16 17.51 6.17
C LYS A 21 -6.04 16.76 7.16
N HIS A 22 -5.46 15.84 7.92
CA HIS A 22 -6.11 15.18 9.05
C HIS A 22 -6.31 16.13 10.23
N HIS A 23 -5.38 17.07 10.43
CA HIS A 23 -5.48 18.07 11.50
C HIS A 23 -4.96 19.44 11.08
N PRO A 24 -5.45 20.55 11.67
CA PRO A 24 -5.12 21.91 11.22
C PRO A 24 -3.63 22.23 11.19
N LYS A 25 -2.83 21.60 12.06
CA LYS A 25 -1.38 21.83 12.20
C LYS A 25 -0.51 20.93 11.29
N GLU A 26 -1.13 20.08 10.47
CA GLU A 26 -0.37 19.19 9.60
C GLU A 26 0.38 20.00 8.55
N SER A 27 1.64 19.64 8.26
CA SER A 27 2.39 20.33 7.23
C SER A 27 1.97 19.85 5.84
N TYR A 28 2.17 20.68 4.82
CA TYR A 28 1.94 20.21 3.45
C TYR A 28 2.93 19.11 3.04
N ASN A 29 4.12 19.05 3.66
CA ASN A 29 5.08 17.98 3.42
C ASN A 29 4.52 16.64 3.90
N ASP A 30 3.93 16.57 5.09
CA ASP A 30 3.35 15.32 5.62
C ASP A 30 2.18 14.84 4.74
N VAL A 31 1.36 15.76 4.26
CA VAL A 31 0.27 15.45 3.31
C VAL A 31 0.85 14.92 2.01
N ILE A 32 1.84 15.59 1.43
CA ILE A 32 2.46 15.19 0.16
C ILE A 32 3.17 13.84 0.32
N GLU A 33 3.90 13.62 1.41
CA GLU A 33 4.59 12.36 1.69
C GLU A 33 3.60 11.19 1.77
N ARG A 34 2.48 11.37 2.48
CA ARG A 34 1.41 10.37 2.51
C ARG A 34 0.79 10.12 1.13
N LEU A 35 0.56 11.16 0.34
CA LEU A 35 0.02 10.98 -1.01
C LEU A 35 1.00 10.23 -1.92
N VAL A 36 2.29 10.54 -1.79
CA VAL A 36 3.37 9.87 -2.52
C VAL A 36 3.48 8.41 -2.10
N SER A 37 3.44 8.10 -0.80
CA SER A 37 3.51 6.71 -0.31
C SER A 37 2.32 5.86 -0.76
N LEU A 38 1.15 6.47 -0.98
CA LEU A 38 -0.02 5.77 -1.52
C LEU A 38 0.07 5.57 -3.04
N SER A 39 0.85 6.39 -3.73
CA SER A 39 0.93 6.40 -5.21
C SER A 39 2.12 5.62 -5.74
N ILE A 40 3.20 5.56 -4.98
CA ILE A 40 4.42 4.83 -5.32
C ILE A 40 4.41 3.53 -4.54
N ASP A 41 4.03 2.46 -5.23
CA ASP A 41 4.23 1.10 -4.72
C ASP A 41 5.74 0.79 -4.77
N SER A 42 6.38 0.77 -3.61
CA SER A 42 7.81 0.44 -3.48
C SER A 42 8.08 -1.05 -3.67
N GLU A 43 7.07 -1.90 -3.53
CA GLU A 43 7.17 -3.36 -3.60
C GLU A 43 6.08 -3.92 -4.53
N PRO A 44 6.13 -3.58 -5.83
CA PRO A 44 5.14 -4.07 -6.77
C PRO A 44 5.21 -5.61 -6.84
N LEU A 45 4.04 -6.24 -6.82
CA LEU A 45 3.94 -7.67 -7.01
C LEU A 45 4.49 -8.05 -8.38
N ASN A 46 5.39 -9.03 -8.41
CA ASN A 46 5.84 -9.62 -9.65
C ASN A 46 4.76 -10.59 -10.21
N ASP A 47 4.93 -11.00 -11.47
CA ASP A 47 3.95 -11.83 -12.18
C ASP A 47 3.68 -13.17 -11.47
N ASP A 48 4.69 -13.73 -10.79
CA ASP A 48 4.54 -15.00 -10.08
C ASP A 48 3.76 -14.82 -8.76
N ALA A 49 4.00 -13.72 -8.04
CA ALA A 49 3.22 -13.36 -6.85
C ALA A 49 1.75 -13.10 -7.22
N ILE A 50 1.50 -12.39 -8.31
CA ILE A 50 0.13 -12.17 -8.82
C ILE A 50 -0.53 -13.51 -9.14
N ARG A 51 0.16 -14.40 -9.88
CA ARG A 51 -0.37 -15.72 -10.25
C ARG A 51 -0.69 -16.57 -9.03
N GLY A 52 0.20 -16.61 -8.03
CA GLY A 52 -0.05 -17.34 -6.79
C GLY A 52 -1.29 -16.82 -6.04
N LEU A 53 -1.52 -15.50 -6.04
CA LEU A 53 -2.73 -14.91 -5.46
C LEU A 53 -3.99 -15.30 -6.25
N GLU A 54 -3.93 -15.30 -7.58
CA GLU A 54 -5.05 -15.71 -8.43
C GLU A 54 -5.41 -17.19 -8.23
N GLU A 55 -4.40 -18.05 -8.11
CA GLU A 55 -4.55 -19.48 -7.79
C GLU A 55 -5.22 -19.66 -6.43
N ALA A 56 -4.72 -18.99 -5.38
CA ALA A 56 -5.31 -19.04 -4.04
C ALA A 56 -6.78 -18.59 -4.02
N ILE A 57 -7.11 -17.51 -4.74
CA ILE A 57 -8.50 -17.04 -4.88
C ILE A 57 -9.36 -18.10 -5.60
N SER A 58 -8.82 -18.75 -6.63
CA SER A 58 -9.50 -19.84 -7.34
C SER A 58 -9.78 -21.02 -6.40
N ASP A 59 -8.81 -21.42 -5.60
CA ASP A 59 -8.93 -22.52 -4.64
C ASP A 59 -10.00 -22.24 -3.58
N ILE A 60 -10.02 -21.02 -3.02
CA ILE A 60 -11.07 -20.58 -2.09
C ILE A 60 -12.46 -20.69 -2.75
N LYS A 61 -12.61 -20.19 -3.98
CA LYS A 61 -13.90 -20.22 -4.72
C LYS A 61 -14.38 -21.66 -4.97
N HIS A 62 -13.46 -22.58 -5.20
CA HIS A 62 -13.76 -24.00 -5.44
C HIS A 62 -13.78 -24.84 -4.16
N ARG A 63 -13.65 -24.22 -2.98
CA ARG A 63 -13.55 -24.90 -1.67
C ARG A 63 -12.42 -25.92 -1.60
N ARG A 64 -11.33 -25.72 -2.35
CA ARG A 64 -10.08 -26.48 -2.25
C ARG A 64 -9.25 -25.85 -1.15
N LEU A 65 -9.56 -26.18 0.11
CA LEU A 65 -8.91 -25.62 1.29
C LEU A 65 -8.27 -26.76 2.09
N HIS A 66 -7.06 -26.51 2.59
CA HIS A 66 -6.39 -27.41 3.51
C HIS A 66 -6.52 -26.87 4.94
N PRO A 67 -6.73 -27.74 5.95
CA PRO A 67 -6.66 -27.34 7.34
C PRO A 67 -5.24 -26.91 7.71
N GLU A 68 -5.15 -25.95 8.63
CA GLU A 68 -3.87 -25.35 9.05
C GLU A 68 -2.88 -26.40 9.56
N GLU A 69 -3.35 -27.38 10.35
CA GLU A 69 -2.53 -28.48 10.88
C GLU A 69 -1.86 -29.33 9.78
N GLU A 70 -2.54 -29.53 8.65
CA GLU A 70 -2.03 -30.30 7.51
C GLU A 70 -0.92 -29.53 6.77
N ILE A 71 -1.15 -28.23 6.55
CA ILE A 71 -0.16 -27.33 5.93
C ILE A 71 1.08 -27.18 6.84
N MET A 72 0.88 -26.98 8.14
CA MET A 72 1.97 -26.87 9.10
C MET A 72 2.85 -28.14 9.12
N ALA A 73 2.22 -29.32 9.09
CA ALA A 73 2.94 -30.59 8.99
C ALA A 73 3.70 -30.74 7.66
N GLU A 74 3.10 -30.32 6.54
CA GLU A 74 3.73 -30.36 5.20
C GLU A 74 5.00 -29.49 5.12
N PHE A 75 4.94 -28.28 5.70
CA PHE A 75 6.07 -27.34 5.67
C PHE A 75 7.04 -27.48 6.87
N GLY A 76 6.80 -28.43 7.77
CA GLY A 76 7.66 -28.69 8.93
C GLY A 76 7.67 -27.57 9.96
N ILE A 77 6.58 -26.81 10.04
CA ILE A 77 6.39 -25.70 10.99
C ILE A 77 5.50 -26.24 12.13
N GLN A 78 5.94 -26.14 13.38
CA GLN A 78 5.18 -26.55 14.57
C GLN A 78 4.58 -25.35 15.31
#